data_AF-W2PA07-F1
#
_entry.id   AF-W2PA07-F1
#
_cell.length_a   1.000
_cell.length_b   1.000
_cell.length_c   1.000
_cell.angle_alpha   90.00
_cell.angle_beta   90.00
_cell.angle_gamma   90.00
#
_symmetry.space_group_name_H-M   'P 1'
#
loop_
_entity.id
_entity.type
_entity.pdbx_description
1 polymer ?
#
loop_
_entity_poly.entity_id
_entity_poly.type
_entity_poly.pdbx_seq_one_letter_code
_entity_poly.pdbx_strand_id
1 'polypeptide(L)'
;MNGKSYVCECYSRYYELALHDRFTRDKRCVTATGSPGIGKSMFYGYFFNRFQRDKNYRGFAIITASFSNDSELKNVVAFKDGKKIANFSELIPYAFLEWLSATVGPEVFIYMSAWLLRTLISWYALQ
;
A
#
# COMPACT_ATOMS: atom_id res chain seq x y z
N MET A 1 12.60 24.36 -5.74
CA MET A 1 11.16 24.61 -5.57
C MET A 1 10.76 24.22 -4.14
N ASN A 2 10.44 25.19 -3.28
CA ASN A 2 9.92 24.94 -1.94
C ASN A 2 8.44 24.52 -2.04
N GLY A 3 8.20 23.26 -2.39
CA GLY A 3 6.85 22.70 -2.51
C GLY A 3 6.27 22.39 -1.14
N LYS A 4 5.40 23.26 -0.61
CA LYS A 4 4.52 22.89 0.49
C LYS A 4 3.61 21.75 0.01
N SER A 5 3.80 20.54 0.52
CA SER A 5 2.89 19.44 0.30
C SER A 5 1.57 19.73 1.01
N TYR A 6 0.49 19.91 0.24
CA TYR A 6 -0.85 20.01 0.82
C TYR A 6 -1.29 18.61 1.26
N VAL A 7 -1.20 18.33 2.56
CA VAL A 7 -1.77 17.13 3.15
C VAL A 7 -3.22 17.45 3.48
N CYS A 8 -4.18 16.72 2.89
CA CYS A 8 -5.57 16.84 3.31
C CYS A 8 -5.66 16.52 4.79
N GLU A 9 -6.22 17.44 5.59
CA GLU A 9 -6.45 17.22 7.02
C GLU A 9 -7.18 15.90 7.30
N CYS A 10 -8.07 15.52 6.38
CA CYS A 10 -8.82 14.29 6.37
C CYS A 10 -7.94 13.01 6.37
N TYR A 11 -6.74 13.05 5.78
CA TYR A 11 -5.89 11.86 5.64
C TYR A 11 -5.38 11.36 6.98
N SER A 12 -5.09 12.26 7.93
CA SER A 12 -4.69 11.83 9.27
C SER A 12 -5.82 11.04 9.94
N ARG A 13 -7.05 11.55 9.87
CA ARG A 13 -8.23 10.86 10.43
C ARG A 13 -8.48 9.51 9.76
N TYR A 14 -8.40 9.43 8.43
CA TYR A 14 -8.59 8.16 7.72
C TYR A 14 -7.48 7.15 7.98
N TYR A 15 -6.25 7.62 8.20
CA TYR A 15 -5.13 6.77 8.61
C TYR A 15 -5.41 6.10 9.95
N GLU A 16 -5.80 6.88 10.96
CA GLU A 16 -6.15 6.33 12.29
C GLU A 16 -7.32 5.35 12.21
N LEU A 17 -8.36 5.67 11.43
CA LEU A 17 -9.50 4.77 11.24
C LEU A 17 -9.10 3.45 10.58
N ALA A 18 -8.25 3.50 9.55
CA ALA A 18 -7.77 2.30 8.88
C ALA A 18 -6.93 1.41 9.82
N LEU A 19 -6.08 2.02 10.65
CA LEU A 19 -5.31 1.29 11.66
C LEU A 19 -6.20 0.68 12.73
N HIS A 20 -7.15 1.45 13.26
CA HIS A 20 -8.09 0.98 14.28
C HIS A 20 -8.92 -0.20 13.74
N ASP A 21 -9.45 -0.09 12.52
CA ASP A 21 -10.22 -1.18 11.92
C ASP A 21 -9.35 -2.41 11.70
N ARG A 22 -8.11 -2.25 11.21
CA ARG A 22 -7.20 -3.37 10.95
C ARG A 22 -6.70 -4.04 12.23
N PHE A 23 -6.20 -3.28 13.20
CA PHE A 23 -5.43 -3.79 14.33
C PHE A 23 -6.22 -3.89 15.63
N THR A 24 -7.27 -3.08 15.81
CA THR A 24 -8.09 -3.10 17.03
C THR A 24 -9.37 -3.89 16.83
N ARG A 25 -10.01 -3.78 15.65
CA ARG A 25 -11.25 -4.51 15.32
C ARG A 25 -11.02 -5.78 14.49
N ASP A 26 -9.77 -6.14 14.24
CA ASP A 26 -9.36 -7.33 13.48
C ASP A 26 -10.08 -7.46 12.12
N LYS A 27 -10.28 -6.32 11.43
CA LYS A 27 -10.86 -6.34 10.08
C LYS A 27 -9.83 -6.86 9.10
N ARG A 28 -10.19 -7.95 8.42
CA ARG A 28 -9.37 -8.56 7.36
C ARG A 28 -9.16 -7.63 6.16
N CYS A 29 -10.10 -6.73 5.88
CA CYS A 29 -10.03 -5.79 4.77
C CYS A 29 -10.57 -4.42 5.19
N VAL A 30 -9.88 -3.36 4.78
CA VAL A 30 -10.32 -1.96 4.91
C VAL A 30 -10.33 -1.37 3.50
N THR A 31 -11.45 -0.81 3.08
CA THR A 31 -11.62 -0.25 1.73
C THR A 31 -11.88 1.24 1.80
N ALA A 32 -11.06 2.03 1.10
CA ALA A 32 -11.29 3.47 0.94
C ALA A 32 -12.19 3.70 -0.29
N THR A 33 -13.40 4.21 -0.06
CA THR A 33 -14.38 4.54 -1.11
C THR A 33 -14.56 6.06 -1.25
N GLY A 34 -15.16 6.49 -2.36
CA GLY A 34 -15.47 7.90 -2.61
C GLY A 34 -15.45 8.24 -4.10
N SER A 35 -15.89 9.45 -4.44
CA SER A 35 -15.98 9.92 -5.82
C SER A 35 -14.61 9.93 -6.54
N PRO A 36 -14.59 9.80 -7.89
CA PRO A 36 -13.39 10.09 -8.67
C PRO A 36 -12.83 11.48 -8.34
N GLY A 37 -11.51 11.64 -8.33
CA GLY A 37 -10.86 12.94 -8.04
C GLY A 37 -10.73 13.31 -6.56
N ILE A 38 -11.37 12.60 -5.62
CA ILE A 38 -11.32 12.92 -4.17
C ILE A 38 -9.94 12.68 -3.50
N GLY A 39 -8.94 12.23 -4.26
CA GLY A 39 -7.58 12.04 -3.76
C GLY A 39 -7.31 10.69 -3.07
N LYS A 40 -8.08 9.63 -3.34
CA LYS A 40 -7.81 8.26 -2.82
C LYS A 40 -6.35 7.81 -3.10
N SER A 41 -5.89 8.11 -4.31
CA SER A 41 -4.50 7.90 -4.74
C SER A 41 -3.46 8.55 -3.82
N MET A 42 -3.69 9.82 -3.48
CA MET A 42 -2.83 10.58 -2.59
C MET A 42 -2.93 10.07 -1.15
N PHE A 43 -4.11 9.62 -0.73
CA PHE A 43 -4.29 8.97 0.57
C PHE A 43 -3.47 7.68 0.66
N TYR A 44 -3.44 6.81 -0.37
CA TYR A 44 -2.61 5.61 -0.34
C TYR A 44 -1.12 5.94 -0.24
N GLY A 45 -0.64 6.96 -0.97
CA GLY A 45 0.74 7.45 -0.83
C GLY A 45 1.04 7.99 0.57
N TYR A 46 0.11 8.75 1.14
CA TYR A 46 0.20 9.26 2.52
C TYR A 46 0.25 8.11 3.54
N PHE A 47 -0.67 7.16 3.44
CA PHE A 47 -0.76 5.99 4.30
C PHE A 47 0.55 5.19 4.24
N PHE A 48 1.02 4.88 3.04
CA PHE A 48 2.24 4.13 2.82
C PHE A 48 3.45 4.81 3.46
N ASN A 49 3.66 6.11 3.17
CA ASN A 49 4.80 6.85 3.67
C ASN A 49 4.76 7.01 5.20
N ARG A 50 3.58 7.25 5.78
CA ARG A 50 3.41 7.37 7.24
C ARG A 50 3.60 6.03 7.93
N PHE A 51 2.98 4.96 7.43
CA PHE A 51 3.05 3.63 8.02
C PHE A 51 4.49 3.09 8.08
N GLN A 52 5.27 3.24 7.01
CA GLN A 52 6.66 2.76 7.00
C GLN A 52 7.59 3.50 7.96
N ARG A 53 7.26 4.74 8.34
CA ARG A 53 8.08 5.56 9.24
C ARG A 53 7.69 5.39 10.70
N ASP A 54 6.52 4.82 10.96
CA ASP A 54 6.03 4.60 12.31
C ASP A 54 6.75 3.41 12.96
N LYS A 55 7.37 3.66 14.11
CA LYS A 55 8.15 2.66 14.84
C LYS A 55 7.29 1.51 15.36
N ASN A 56 6.01 1.75 15.60
CA ASN A 56 5.07 0.73 16.09
C ASN A 56 4.79 -0.36 15.05
N TYR A 57 4.97 -0.04 13.76
CA TYR A 57 4.74 -0.96 12.65
C TYR A 57 6.05 -1.41 11.98
N ARG A 58 7.19 -1.24 12.65
CA ARG A 58 8.47 -1.74 12.16
C ARG A 58 8.42 -3.25 12.00
N GLY A 59 8.99 -3.77 10.92
CA GLY A 59 8.96 -5.20 10.61
C GLY A 59 7.69 -5.67 9.89
N PHE A 60 6.64 -4.86 9.81
CA PHE A 60 5.49 -5.15 8.95
C PHE A 60 5.88 -5.00 7.48
N ALA A 61 5.36 -5.91 6.66
CA ALA A 61 5.41 -5.73 5.21
C ALA A 61 4.14 -5.01 4.73
N ILE A 62 4.31 -4.00 3.87
CA ILE A 62 3.24 -3.47 3.05
C ILE A 62 3.27 -4.17 1.72
N ILE A 63 2.16 -4.80 1.35
CA ILE A 63 1.99 -5.45 0.07
C ILE A 63 1.01 -4.64 -0.75
N THR A 64 1.47 -4.19 -1.91
CA THR A 64 0.65 -3.44 -2.86
C THR A 64 0.34 -4.33 -4.05
N ALA A 65 -0.94 -4.44 -4.40
CA ALA A 65 -1.39 -5.19 -5.57
C ALA A 65 -2.11 -4.26 -6.53
N SER A 66 -1.91 -4.50 -7.83
CA SER A 66 -2.61 -3.79 -8.89
C SER A 66 -3.30 -4.71 -9.86
N PHE A 67 -4.43 -4.23 -10.37
CA PHE A 67 -5.33 -4.98 -11.22
C PHE A 67 -5.61 -4.23 -12.52
N SER A 68 -5.92 -4.98 -13.58
CA SER A 68 -6.50 -4.43 -14.81
C SER A 68 -7.95 -4.02 -14.58
N ASN A 69 -8.55 -3.37 -15.60
CA ASN A 69 -9.97 -3.06 -15.59
C ASN A 69 -10.83 -4.33 -15.57
N ASP A 70 -10.30 -5.44 -16.09
CA ASP A 70 -10.94 -6.76 -16.11
C ASP A 70 -10.68 -7.56 -14.83
N SER A 71 -10.22 -6.90 -13.75
CA SER A 71 -9.90 -7.50 -12.45
C SER A 71 -8.78 -8.54 -12.48
N GLU A 72 -7.93 -8.54 -13.51
CA GLU A 72 -6.76 -9.41 -13.56
C GLU A 72 -5.61 -8.82 -12.75
N LEU A 73 -4.96 -9.63 -11.91
CA LEU A 73 -3.80 -9.18 -11.16
C LEU A 73 -2.62 -8.89 -12.10
N LYS A 74 -2.13 -7.66 -12.09
CA LYS A 74 -1.05 -7.21 -12.98
C LYS A 74 0.31 -7.14 -12.29
N ASN A 75 0.37 -6.58 -11.09
CA ASN A 75 1.62 -6.46 -10.34
C ASN A 75 1.37 -6.60 -8.86
N VAL A 76 2.32 -7.23 -8.17
CA VAL A 76 2.39 -7.27 -6.71
C VAL A 76 3.78 -6.85 -6.28
N VAL A 77 3.85 -5.88 -5.38
CA VAL A 77 5.12 -5.39 -4.82
C VAL A 77 5.03 -5.40 -3.31
N ALA A 78 6.05 -5.95 -2.67
CA ALA A 78 6.16 -5.97 -1.22
C ALA A 78 7.27 -5.03 -0.76
N PHE A 79 6.99 -4.29 0.30
CA PHE A 79 7.92 -3.36 0.92
C PHE A 79 8.02 -3.63 2.41
N LYS A 80 9.22 -3.57 2.97
CA LYS A 80 9.48 -3.73 4.40
C LYS A 80 10.57 -2.77 4.82
N ASP A 81 10.35 -2.08 5.94
CA ASP A 81 11.30 -1.13 6.53
C ASP A 81 11.86 -0.11 5.50
N GLY A 82 10.98 0.44 4.65
CA GLY A 82 11.35 1.42 3.64
C GLY A 82 11.93 0.85 2.34
N LYS A 83 12.15 -0.47 2.26
CA LYS A 83 12.82 -1.11 1.12
C LYS A 83 11.86 -2.01 0.35
N LYS A 84 11.97 -2.00 -0.98
CA LYS A 84 11.32 -3.00 -1.83
C LYS A 84 12.01 -4.35 -1.63
N ILE A 85 11.24 -5.37 -1.27
CA ILE A 85 11.76 -6.73 -1.00
C ILE A 85 11.31 -7.76 -2.04
N ALA A 86 10.23 -7.50 -2.76
CA ALA A 86 9.78 -8.37 -3.85
C ALA A 86 8.97 -7.58 -4.89
N ASN A 87 9.00 -8.06 -6.14
CA ASN A 87 8.22 -7.52 -7.26
C ASN A 87 7.83 -8.67 -8.20
N PHE A 88 6.53 -8.90 -8.34
CA PHE A 88 5.94 -9.93 -9.18
C PHE A 88 5.07 -9.28 -10.25
N SER A 89 5.33 -9.59 -11.52
CA SER A 89 4.58 -9.07 -12.68
C SER A 89 3.85 -10.19 -13.43
N GLU A 90 2.60 -9.94 -13.79
CA GLU A 90 1.66 -10.56 -14.76
C GLU A 90 1.60 -12.09 -14.96
N LEU A 91 2.49 -12.94 -14.43
CA LEU A 91 2.58 -14.32 -14.90
C LEU A 91 2.52 -15.43 -13.86
N ILE A 92 2.61 -15.18 -12.54
CA ILE A 92 2.47 -16.29 -11.57
C ILE A 92 1.83 -15.82 -10.25
N PRO A 93 0.48 -15.77 -10.15
CA PRO A 93 -0.23 -15.45 -8.91
C PRO A 93 0.17 -16.37 -7.76
N TYR A 94 0.46 -17.64 -8.06
CA TYR A 94 0.79 -18.66 -7.07
C TYR A 94 2.19 -18.48 -6.46
N ALA A 95 3.19 -18.05 -7.24
CA ALA A 95 4.54 -17.84 -6.73
C ALA A 95 4.59 -16.74 -5.66
N PHE A 96 3.73 -15.72 -5.79
CA PHE A 96 3.57 -14.69 -4.78
C PHE A 96 2.93 -15.23 -3.49
N LEU A 97 1.90 -16.08 -3.61
CA LEU A 97 1.23 -16.69 -2.44
C LEU A 97 2.15 -17.64 -1.68
N GLU A 98 2.94 -18.45 -2.39
CA GLU A 98 3.94 -19.32 -1.77
C GLU A 98 5.04 -18.48 -1.09
N TRP A 99 5.56 -17.45 -1.76
CA TRP A 99 6.54 -16.53 -1.17
C TRP A 99 6.00 -15.82 0.08
N LEU A 100 4.74 -15.38 0.04
CA LEU A 100 4.05 -14.78 1.18
C LEU A 100 4.08 -15.69 2.40
N SER A 101 3.62 -16.94 2.19
CA SER A 101 3.50 -17.94 3.26
C SER A 101 4.84 -18.29 3.90
N ALA A 102 5.94 -18.16 3.15
CA ALA A 102 7.28 -18.54 3.58
C ALA A 102 8.11 -17.39 4.19
N THR A 103 7.81 -16.13 3.84
CA THR A 103 8.78 -15.02 4.04
C THR A 103 8.24 -13.87 4.86
N VAL A 104 6.91 -13.70 4.93
CA VAL A 104 6.32 -12.47 5.46
C VAL A 104 5.75 -12.74 6.85
N GLY A 105 6.26 -12.01 7.85
CA GLY A 105 5.64 -11.89 9.17
C GLY A 105 4.35 -11.07 9.08
N PRO A 106 3.99 -10.25 10.09
CA PRO A 106 2.72 -9.54 10.05
C PRO A 106 2.66 -8.52 8.89
N GLU A 107 1.52 -8.47 8.20
CA GLU A 107 1.39 -7.79 6.91
C GLU A 107 0.12 -6.92 6.77
N VAL A 108 0.23 -5.90 5.90
CA VAL A 108 -0.86 -5.04 5.49
C VAL A 108 -0.96 -5.04 3.96
N PHE A 109 -2.15 -5.37 3.45
CA PHE A 109 -2.45 -5.36 2.03
C PHE A 109 -3.10 -4.04 1.62
N ILE A 110 -2.57 -3.41 0.57
CA ILE A 110 -3.12 -2.20 -0.05
C ILE A 110 -3.43 -2.50 -1.51
N TYR A 111 -4.71 -2.38 -1.88
CA TYR A 111 -5.19 -2.56 -3.25
C TYR A 111 -5.25 -1.22 -3.97
N MET A 112 -4.63 -1.11 -5.14
CA MET A 112 -4.60 0.13 -5.93
C MET A 112 -4.62 -0.14 -7.43
N SER A 113 -4.83 0.89 -8.24
CA SER A 113 -4.74 0.74 -9.71
C SER A 113 -3.29 0.53 -10.16
N ALA A 114 -3.09 -0.08 -11.33
CA ALA A 114 -1.76 -0.35 -11.89
C ALA A 114 -0.94 0.93 -12.12
N TRP A 115 -1.61 2.01 -12.50
CA TRP A 115 -0.96 3.31 -12.66
C TRP A 115 -0.41 3.84 -11.33
N LEU A 116 -1.19 3.77 -10.25
CA LEU A 116 -0.75 4.22 -8.93
C LEU A 116 0.41 3.41 -8.38
N LEU A 117 0.35 2.09 -8.58
CA LEU A 117 1.44 1.22 -8.15
C LEU A 117 2.73 1.55 -8.89
N ARG A 118 2.67 1.80 -10.20
CA ARG A 118 3.85 2.23 -10.99
C ARG A 118 4.42 3.56 -10.47
N THR A 119 3.56 4.53 -10.15
CA THR A 119 4.00 5.81 -9.56
C THR A 119 4.68 5.61 -8.21
N LEU A 120 4.11 4.76 -7.35
CA LEU A 120 4.64 4.49 -6.03
C LEU A 120 5.99 3.75 -6.12
N ILE A 121 6.12 2.76 -7.00
CA ILE A 121 7.39 2.09 -7.28
C ILE A 121 8.44 3.10 -7.79
N SER A 122 8.08 3.98 -8.73
CA SER A 122 8.99 4.98 -9.29
C SER A 122 9.47 5.98 -8.24
N TRP A 123 8.59 6.37 -7.30
CA TRP A 123 8.97 7.27 -6.21
C TRP A 123 9.99 6.59 -5.28
N TYR A 124 9.76 5.33 -4.93
CA TYR A 124 10.64 4.58 -4.02
C TYR A 124 11.89 4.01 -4.69
N ALA A 125 11.96 3.96 -6.02
CA ALA A 125 13.18 3.62 -6.75
C ALA A 125 14.20 4.78 -6.79
N LEU A 126 13.79 6.00 -6.42
CA LEU A 126 14.61 7.22 -6.41
C LEU A 126 15.11 7.62 -5.01
N GLN A 127 14.81 6.81 -3.97
CA GLN A 127 15.28 7.00 -2.58
C GLN A 127 16.36 5.99 -2.24
#